data_AF-A0A9E3WDV8-F1
#
_entry.id   AF-A0A9E3WDV8-F1
#
_cell.length_a   1.000
_cell.length_b   1.000
_cell.length_c   1.000
_cell.angle_alpha   90.00
_cell.angle_beta   90.00
_cell.angle_gamma   90.00
#
_symmetry.space_group_name_H-M   'P 1'
#
loop_
_entity.id
_entity.type
_entity.pdbx_description
1 polymer ?
#
loop_
_entity_poly.entity_id
_entity_poly.type
_entity_poly.pdbx_seq_one_letter_code
_entity_poly.pdbx_strand_id
1 'polypeptide(L)'
;GALGLAGFFRKNLSLGILVGGFGRFFSHFLSGVFFFASYAPDGMSPIVYSLLVNGSIIGVEVAICFVVSLIPQVSNAIEEIKKKATI
;
A
#
# COMPACT_ATOMS: atom_id res chain seq x y z
N GLY A 1 -7.32 -2.72 -9.10
CA GLY A 1 -6.37 -1.69 -8.64
C GLY A 1 -5.02 -2.30 -8.33
N ALA A 2 -3.97 -1.50 -8.15
CA ALA A 2 -2.57 -1.95 -7.97
C ALA A 2 -2.33 -2.94 -6.81
N LEU A 3 -3.29 -3.08 -5.88
CA LEU A 3 -3.33 -4.13 -4.86
C LEU A 3 -3.21 -5.55 -5.45
N GLY A 4 -3.61 -5.76 -6.71
CA GLY A 4 -3.43 -7.04 -7.41
C GLY A 4 -1.97 -7.50 -7.50
N LEU A 5 -1.01 -6.57 -7.44
CA LEU A 5 0.43 -6.90 -7.41
C LEU A 5 0.82 -7.70 -6.16
N ALA A 6 0.08 -7.58 -5.06
CA ALA A 6 0.28 -8.40 -3.87
C ALA A 6 0.09 -9.91 -4.15
N GLY A 7 -0.75 -10.26 -5.14
CA GLY A 7 -1.06 -11.64 -5.51
C GLY A 7 0.14 -12.43 -6.04
N PHE A 8 1.14 -11.75 -6.63
CA PHE A 8 2.40 -12.40 -7.04
C PHE A 8 3.17 -12.96 -5.84
N PHE A 9 3.01 -12.37 -4.66
CA PHE A 9 3.67 -12.76 -3.42
C PHE A 9 2.73 -13.55 -2.49
N ARG A 10 1.82 -14.36 -3.03
CA ARG A 10 0.82 -15.15 -2.26
C ARG A 10 1.39 -16.02 -1.13
N LYS A 11 2.67 -16.39 -1.21
CA LYS A 11 3.39 -17.17 -0.18
C LYS A 11 3.97 -16.31 0.95
N ASN A 12 4.22 -15.02 0.69
CA ASN A 12 4.83 -14.08 1.64
C ASN A 12 3.90 -12.86 1.80
N LEU A 13 2.99 -12.93 2.77
CA LEU A 13 1.96 -11.90 2.98
C LEU A 13 2.57 -10.51 3.17
N SER A 14 3.63 -10.40 3.98
CA SER A 14 4.29 -9.12 4.27
C SER A 14 4.92 -8.49 3.02
N LEU A 15 5.53 -9.29 2.13
CA LEU A 15 6.00 -8.79 0.84
C LEU A 15 4.86 -8.38 -0.08
N GLY A 16 3.75 -9.12 -0.08
CA GLY A 16 2.54 -8.75 -0.81
C GLY A 16 1.98 -7.41 -0.38
N ILE A 17 1.94 -7.15 0.93
CA ILE A 17 1.51 -5.87 1.51
C ILE A 17 2.42 -4.72 1.05
N LEU A 18 3.75 -4.91 1.09
CA LEU A 18 4.69 -3.89 0.65
C LEU A 18 4.59 -3.60 -0.85
N VAL A 19 4.53 -4.62 -1.70
CA VAL A 19 4.47 -4.44 -3.16
C VAL A 19 3.12 -3.90 -3.60
N GLY A 20 2.02 -4.42 -3.04
CA GLY A 20 0.67 -3.90 -3.32
C GLY A 20 0.49 -2.48 -2.82
N GLY A 21 1.01 -2.18 -1.62
CA GLY A 21 1.05 -0.86 -1.02
C GLY A 21 1.84 0.14 -1.86
N PHE A 22 3.04 -0.24 -2.31
CA PHE A 22 3.87 0.59 -3.17
C PHE A 22 3.21 0.86 -4.53
N GLY A 23 2.62 -0.15 -5.17
CA GLY A 23 1.88 0.04 -6.41
C GLY A 23 0.68 0.97 -6.26
N ARG A 24 -0.04 0.87 -5.13
CA ARG A 24 -1.13 1.80 -4.79
C ARG A 24 -0.58 3.21 -4.58
N PHE A 25 0.48 3.36 -3.80
CA PHE A 25 1.15 4.63 -3.57
C PHE A 25 1.57 5.29 -4.88
N PHE A 26 2.20 4.55 -5.79
CA PHE A 26 2.64 5.08 -7.08
C PHE A 26 1.48 5.63 -7.91
N SER A 27 0.35 4.91 -7.93
CA SER A 27 -0.86 5.34 -8.66
C SER A 27 -1.44 6.64 -8.07
N HIS A 28 -1.47 6.74 -6.74
CA HIS A 28 -1.94 7.94 -6.03
C HIS A 28 -0.97 9.12 -6.17
N PHE A 29 0.32 8.86 -6.08
CA PHE A 29 1.36 9.87 -6.27
C PHE A 29 1.28 10.49 -7.66
N LEU A 30 1.18 9.66 -8.70
CA LEU A 30 1.08 10.13 -10.08
C LEU A 30 -0.21 10.94 -10.31
N SER A 31 -1.33 10.44 -9.78
CA SER A 31 -2.59 11.20 -9.78
C SER A 31 -2.46 12.54 -9.04
N GLY A 32 -1.79 12.56 -7.89
CA GLY A 32 -1.55 13.77 -7.11
C GLY A 32 -0.68 14.80 -7.84
N VAL A 33 0.35 14.34 -8.55
CA VAL A 33 1.24 15.22 -9.32
C VAL A 33 0.51 15.82 -10.54
N PHE A 34 -0.30 15.05 -11.26
CA PHE A 34 -0.93 15.54 -12.49
C PHE A 34 -2.26 16.26 -12.27
N PHE A 35 -3.09 15.80 -11.33
CA PHE A 35 -4.46 16.32 -11.13
C PHE A 35 -4.60 17.21 -9.90
N PHE A 36 -3.76 17.03 -8.88
CA PHE A 36 -3.86 17.78 -7.62
C PHE A 36 -2.72 18.79 -7.42
N ALA A 37 -1.93 19.05 -8.45
CA ALA A 37 -0.89 20.08 -8.43
C ALA A 37 -1.41 21.46 -8.03
N SER A 38 -2.65 21.80 -8.41
CA SER A 38 -3.28 23.08 -8.10
C SER A 38 -3.58 23.29 -6.61
N TYR A 39 -3.56 22.22 -5.81
CA TYR A 39 -3.74 22.30 -4.35
C TYR A 39 -2.40 22.47 -3.61
N ALA A 40 -1.27 22.49 -4.33
CA ALA A 40 0.03 22.71 -3.71
C ALA A 40 0.13 24.15 -3.16
N PRO A 41 0.64 24.36 -1.93
CA PRO A 41 0.89 25.69 -1.38
C PRO A 41 1.86 26.50 -2.24
N ASP A 42 1.76 27.83 -2.17
CA ASP A 42 2.66 28.73 -2.87
C ASP A 42 4.12 28.45 -2.50
N GLY A 43 4.95 28.22 -3.53
CA GLY A 43 6.37 27.88 -3.37
C GLY A 43 6.68 26.40 -3.14
N MET A 44 5.68 25.51 -3.04
CA MET A 44 5.89 24.06 -2.95
C MET A 44 5.75 23.40 -4.32
N SER A 45 6.69 22.52 -4.70
CA SER A 45 6.56 21.77 -5.95
C SER A 45 5.42 20.74 -5.86
N PRO A 46 4.65 20.52 -6.94
CA PRO A 46 3.60 19.50 -6.98
C PRO A 46 4.09 18.09 -6.64
N ILE A 47 5.36 17.80 -6.96
CA ILE A 47 6.02 16.54 -6.64
C ILE A 47 6.15 16.38 -5.12
N VAL A 48 6.67 17.39 -4.42
CA VAL A 48 6.84 17.36 -2.96
C VAL A 48 5.48 17.32 -2.27
N TYR A 49 4.52 18.12 -2.74
CA TYR A 49 3.15 18.12 -2.21
C TYR A 49 2.49 16.74 -2.31
N SER A 50 2.49 16.14 -3.52
CA SER A 50 1.89 14.83 -3.75
C SER A 50 2.61 13.73 -2.96
N LEU A 51 3.93 13.78 -2.86
CA LEU A 51 4.73 12.84 -2.08
C LEU A 51 4.38 12.91 -0.59
N LEU A 52 4.28 14.10 -0.01
CA LEU A 52 3.97 14.27 1.41
C LEU A 52 2.54 13.82 1.73
N VAL A 53 1.55 14.26 0.95
CA VAL A 53 0.15 13.94 1.21
C VAL A 53 -0.12 12.44 0.99
N ASN A 54 0.22 11.90 -0.19
CA ASN A 54 -0.06 10.50 -0.47
C ASN A 54 0.89 9.57 0.29
N GLY A 55 2.15 9.98 0.51
CA GLY A 55 3.15 9.18 1.18
C GLY A 55 2.87 9.02 2.67
N SER A 56 2.37 10.06 3.34
CA SER A 56 1.95 9.96 4.74
C SER A 56 0.72 9.06 4.89
N ILE A 57 -0.34 9.28 4.10
CA ILE A 57 -1.59 8.53 4.20
C ILE A 57 -1.36 7.05 3.86
N ILE A 58 -0.79 6.77 2.68
CA ILE A 58 -0.60 5.39 2.20
C ILE A 58 0.57 4.73 2.94
N GLY A 59 1.61 5.48 3.30
CA GLY A 59 2.72 4.96 4.10
C GLY A 59 2.26 4.49 5.47
N VAL A 60 1.45 5.28 6.18
CA VAL A 60 0.87 4.88 7.48
C VAL A 60 -0.07 3.67 7.30
N GLU A 61 -0.92 3.67 6.27
CA GLU A 61 -1.80 2.53 5.97
C GLU A 61 -1.00 1.24 5.76
N VAL A 62 0.01 1.27 4.89
CA VAL A 62 0.88 0.12 4.59
C VAL A 62 1.67 -0.32 5.83
N ALA A 63 2.17 0.63 6.63
CA ALA A 63 2.87 0.33 7.88
C ALA A 63 1.95 -0.40 8.88
N ILE A 64 0.71 0.05 9.05
CA ILE A 64 -0.27 -0.62 9.92
C ILE A 64 -0.55 -2.04 9.40
N CYS A 65 -0.84 -2.20 8.10
CA CYS A 65 -1.07 -3.52 7.52
C CYS A 65 0.14 -4.44 7.69
N PHE A 66 1.35 -3.92 7.52
CA PHE A 66 2.58 -4.66 7.71
C PHE A 66 2.73 -5.14 9.15
N VAL A 67 2.56 -4.25 10.13
CA VAL A 67 2.61 -4.60 11.57
C VAL A 67 1.55 -5.64 11.92
N VAL A 68 0.32 -5.47 11.45
CA VAL A 68 -0.77 -6.44 11.65
C VAL A 68 -0.41 -7.81 11.03
N SER A 69 0.27 -7.83 9.89
CA SER A 69 0.71 -9.08 9.25
C SER A 69 1.76 -9.85 10.06
N LEU A 70 2.52 -9.17 10.91
CA LEU A 70 3.52 -9.80 11.79
C LEU A 70 2.89 -10.45 13.02
N ILE A 71 1.63 -10.15 13.32
CA ILE A 71 0.91 -10.75 14.44
C ILE A 71 0.66 -12.23 14.10
N PRO A 72 1.21 -13.19 14.87
CA PRO A 72 1.16 -14.61 14.51
C PRO A 72 -0.28 -15.15 14.43
N GLN A 73 -1.19 -14.62 15.24
CA GLN A 73 -2.61 -14.94 15.20
C GLN A 73 -3.23 -14.62 13.83
N VAL A 74 -2.84 -13.48 13.23
CA VAL A 74 -3.32 -13.04 11.92
C VAL A 74 -2.71 -13.92 10.83
N SER A 75 -1.40 -14.19 10.89
CA SER A 75 -0.74 -15.06 9.93
C SER A 75 -1.34 -16.46 9.91
N ASN A 76 -1.55 -17.05 11.10
CA ASN A 76 -2.14 -18.39 11.25
C ASN A 76 -3.58 -18.43 10.75
N ALA A 77 -4.40 -17.41 11.06
CA ALA A 77 -5.76 -17.32 10.56
C ALA A 77 -5.80 -17.26 9.02
N ILE A 78 -4.89 -16.49 8.41
CA ILE A 78 -4.78 -16.37 6.95
C ILE A 78 -4.32 -17.70 6.33
N GLU A 79 -3.40 -18.43 6.95
CA GLU A 79 -2.98 -19.75 6.47
C GLU A 79 -4.11 -20.78 6.54
N GLU A 80 -4.91 -20.78 7.60
CA GLU A 80 -6.08 -21.65 7.73
C GLU A 80 -7.13 -21.35 6.64
N ILE A 81 -7.36 -20.08 6.33
CA ILE A 81 -8.24 -19.68 5.21
C ILE A 81 -7.65 -20.17 3.88
N LYS A 82 -6.34 -20.02 3.65
CA LYS A 82 -5.67 -20.50 2.43
C LYS A 82 -5.79 -22.02 2.26
N LYS A 83 -5.64 -22.80 3.35
CA LYS A 83 -5.84 -24.25 3.31
C LYS A 83 -7.27 -24.60 2.90
N LYS A 84 -8.27 -23.99 3.54
CA LYS A 84 -9.68 -24.23 3.23
C LYS A 84 -10.07 -23.85 1.80
N ALA A 85 -9.47 -22.81 1.24
CA ALA A 85 -9.75 -22.35 -0.13
C ALA A 85 -9.06 -23.19 -1.21
N THR A 86 -8.12 -24.06 -0.84
CA THR A 86 -7.40 -24.95 -1.78
C THR A 86 -7.99 -26.37 -1.81
N ILE A 87 -8.94 -26.67 -0.93
CA ILE A 87 -9.74 -27.90 -0.90
C ILE A 87 -11.02 -27.67 -1.70
#